data_AF-A0A2R6CFV9-F1
#
_entry.id   AF-A0A2R6CFV9-F1
#
_cell.length_a   1.000
_cell.length_b   1.000
_cell.length_c   1.000
_cell.angle_alpha   90.00
_cell.angle_beta   90.00
_cell.angle_gamma   90.00
#
_symmetry.space_group_name_H-M   'P 1'
#
loop_
_entity.id
_entity.type
_entity.pdbx_description
1 polymer ?
#
loop_
_entity_poly.entity_id
_entity_poly.type
_entity_poly.pdbx_seq_one_letter_code
_entity_poly.pdbx_strand_id
1 'polypeptide(L)'
;MHAVTVRPGSVAWGWLTVPDSGPEGERCSHQSRAEPTVEGPRLNEYGHLADIDCVDEFEVLDEVEVRYHDATLNELPEFEVQTWEDETAAAACATGL
;
A
#
# COMPACT_ATOMS: atom_id res chain seq x y z
N MET A 1 -4.22 -19.92 17.11
CA MET A 1 -3.70 -18.84 16.24
C MET A 1 -4.87 -18.37 15.42
N HIS A 2 -5.11 -17.06 15.41
CA HIS A 2 -6.18 -16.43 14.64
C HIS A 2 -5.57 -15.28 13.84
N ALA A 3 -6.15 -14.98 12.67
CA ALA A 3 -5.78 -13.85 11.84
C ALA A 3 -7.02 -13.26 11.15
N VAL A 4 -7.02 -11.94 10.94
CA VAL A 4 -8.03 -11.20 10.18
C VAL A 4 -7.30 -10.25 9.23
N THR A 5 -7.76 -10.19 7.98
CA THR A 5 -7.20 -9.30 6.95
C THR A 5 -8.30 -8.41 6.39
N VAL A 6 -8.08 -7.09 6.44
CA VAL A 6 -8.93 -6.09 5.78
C VAL A 6 -8.25 -5.70 4.47
N ARG A 7 -9.03 -5.30 3.46
CA ARG A 7 -8.49 -5.16 2.11
C ARG A 7 -9.07 -3.97 1.31
N PRO A 8 -8.82 -2.72 1.73
CA PRO A 8 -9.22 -1.53 0.99
C PRO A 8 -8.53 -1.43 -0.37
N GLY A 9 -9.23 -0.91 -1.37
CA GLY A 9 -8.65 -0.58 -2.67
C GLY A 9 -8.33 0.92 -2.75
N SER A 10 -7.25 1.29 -3.43
CA SER A 10 -6.86 2.66 -3.72
C SER A 10 -6.36 2.81 -5.17
N VAL A 11 -6.34 4.03 -5.67
CA VAL A 11 -5.72 4.38 -6.95
C VAL A 11 -4.57 5.33 -6.67
N ALA A 12 -3.39 5.06 -7.23
CA ALA A 12 -2.22 5.93 -7.16
C ALA A 12 -1.63 6.14 -8.57
N TRP A 13 -0.88 7.22 -8.73
CA TRP A 13 -0.18 7.56 -9.98
C TRP A 13 1.34 7.37 -9.82
N GLY A 14 2.04 7.05 -10.89
CA GLY A 14 3.50 6.97 -10.87
C GLY A 14 4.10 6.66 -12.22
N TRP A 15 5.40 6.43 -12.23
CA TRP A 15 6.17 5.91 -13.37
C TRP A 15 7.41 5.16 -12.85
N LEU A 16 7.88 4.21 -13.66
CA LEU A 16 9.09 3.46 -13.43
C LEU A 16 10.32 4.23 -13.93
N THR A 17 11.39 4.21 -13.14
CA THR A 17 12.67 4.87 -13.49
C THR A 17 13.72 3.90 -14.02
N VAL A 18 13.40 2.61 -14.13
CA VAL A 18 14.31 1.58 -14.65
C VAL A 18 14.46 1.70 -16.18
N PRO A 19 15.63 1.36 -16.74
CA PRO A 19 15.83 1.35 -18.20
C PRO A 19 14.82 0.44 -18.92
N ASP A 20 14.43 0.80 -20.14
CA ASP A 20 13.51 0.02 -21.00
C ASP A 20 12.15 -0.31 -20.37
N SER A 21 11.67 0.51 -19.44
CA SER A 21 10.36 0.40 -18.76
C SER A 21 9.14 0.56 -19.68
N GLY A 22 9.35 0.87 -20.96
CA GLY A 22 8.28 1.02 -21.95
C GLY A 22 7.23 2.05 -21.50
N PRO A 23 5.92 1.78 -21.65
CA PRO A 23 4.86 2.72 -21.28
C PRO A 23 4.76 2.95 -19.76
N GLU A 24 5.32 2.06 -18.93
CA GLU A 24 5.38 2.27 -17.48
C GLU A 24 6.44 3.30 -17.08
N GLY A 25 7.33 3.70 -17.99
CA GLY A 25 8.25 4.84 -17.80
C GLY A 25 7.57 6.21 -17.97
N GLU A 26 6.30 6.23 -18.34
CA GLU A 26 5.45 7.42 -18.42
C GLU A 26 4.45 7.45 -17.25
N ARG A 27 3.86 8.61 -16.95
CA ARG A 27 2.89 8.76 -15.86
C ARG A 27 1.64 7.90 -16.12
N CYS A 28 1.44 6.87 -15.30
CA CYS A 28 0.30 5.96 -15.35
C CYS A 28 -0.36 5.78 -13.97
N SER A 29 -1.64 5.42 -13.97
CA SER A 29 -2.39 5.11 -12.75
C SER A 29 -2.42 3.60 -12.52
N HIS A 30 -2.24 3.17 -11.28
CA HIS A 30 -2.39 1.78 -10.86
C HIS A 30 -3.45 1.68 -9.76
N GLN A 31 -4.23 0.60 -9.81
CA GLN A 31 -5.03 0.20 -8.65
C GLN A 31 -4.09 -0.52 -7.68
N SER A 32 -3.92 0.06 -6.50
CA SER A 32 -3.10 -0.46 -5.42
C SER A 32 -4.02 -0.93 -4.29
N ARG A 33 -3.56 -1.87 -3.46
CA ARG A 33 -4.42 -2.47 -2.43
C ARG A 33 -3.67 -2.71 -1.13
N ALA A 34 -4.01 -1.97 -0.08
CA ALA A 34 -3.44 -2.23 1.23
C ALA A 34 -4.11 -3.46 1.85
N GLU A 35 -3.32 -4.40 2.39
CA GLU A 35 -3.84 -5.59 3.05
C GLU A 35 -3.28 -5.73 4.48
N PRO A 36 -3.71 -4.88 5.45
CA PRO A 36 -3.32 -5.05 6.83
C PRO A 36 -3.83 -6.38 7.40
N THR A 37 -2.97 -7.09 8.13
CA THR A 37 -3.31 -8.32 8.82
C THR A 37 -3.07 -8.18 10.32
N VAL A 38 -4.11 -8.47 11.11
CA VAL A 38 -4.04 -8.50 12.58
C VAL A 38 -3.97 -9.95 13.03
N GLU A 39 -2.94 -10.28 13.81
CA GLU A 39 -2.69 -11.64 14.30
C GLU A 39 -2.63 -11.69 15.83
N GLY A 40 -3.15 -12.77 16.42
CA GLY A 40 -3.13 -12.94 17.87
C GLY A 40 -3.28 -14.38 18.35
N PRO A 41 -2.71 -14.71 19.54
CA PRO A 41 -2.82 -16.05 20.10
C PRO A 41 -4.19 -16.33 20.73
N ARG A 42 -4.97 -15.30 21.05
CA ARG A 42 -6.27 -15.39 21.74
C ARG A 42 -7.22 -14.31 21.24
N LEU A 43 -8.51 -14.57 21.37
CA LEU A 43 -9.59 -13.63 21.08
C LEU A 43 -9.93 -12.83 22.36
N ASN A 44 -10.50 -11.64 22.19
CA ASN A 44 -11.05 -10.86 23.30
C ASN A 44 -12.31 -11.54 23.90
N GLU A 45 -12.88 -10.95 24.94
CA GLU A 45 -14.06 -11.51 25.64
C GLU A 45 -15.31 -11.67 24.76
N TYR A 46 -15.34 -11.00 23.61
CA TYR A 46 -16.41 -11.05 22.62
C TYR A 46 -16.08 -11.98 21.44
N GLY A 47 -14.93 -12.66 21.43
CA GLY A 47 -14.54 -13.57 20.35
C GLY A 47 -13.92 -12.91 19.12
N HIS A 48 -13.39 -11.69 19.24
CA HIS A 48 -12.76 -10.95 18.14
C HIS A 48 -11.26 -10.75 18.37
N LEU A 49 -10.49 -10.61 17.29
CA LEU A 49 -9.07 -10.23 17.34
C LEU A 49 -8.88 -8.71 17.44
N ALA A 50 -9.76 -7.97 16.75
CA ALA A 50 -9.83 -6.52 16.76
C ALA A 50 -11.29 -6.12 16.55
N ASP A 51 -11.64 -4.92 16.98
CA ASP A 51 -12.89 -4.28 16.57
C ASP A 51 -12.73 -3.86 15.11
N ILE A 52 -13.53 -4.44 14.21
CA ILE A 52 -13.36 -4.23 12.77
C ILE A 52 -13.77 -2.82 12.35
N ASP A 53 -14.76 -2.22 13.03
CA ASP A 53 -15.13 -0.84 12.80
C ASP A 53 -13.96 0.06 13.20
N CYS A 54 -13.25 -0.27 14.30
CA CYS A 54 -11.99 0.40 14.62
C CYS A 54 -10.85 0.09 13.65
N VAL A 55 -10.84 -1.04 12.91
CA VAL A 55 -9.82 -1.36 11.87
C VAL A 55 -10.08 -0.59 10.59
N ASP A 56 -11.34 -0.41 10.21
CA ASP A 56 -11.71 0.49 9.12
C ASP A 56 -11.50 1.96 9.52
N GLU A 57 -11.80 2.34 10.77
CA GLU A 57 -11.50 3.66 11.37
C GLU A 57 -10.07 3.77 11.94
N PHE A 58 -9.24 2.74 11.79
CA PHE A 58 -7.88 2.79 12.36
C PHE A 58 -7.24 3.94 11.58
N GLU A 59 -6.85 5.01 12.28
CA GLU A 59 -6.28 6.22 11.67
C GLU A 59 -5.19 5.88 10.66
N VAL A 60 -4.53 4.74 10.84
CA VAL A 60 -3.57 4.14 9.90
C VAL A 60 -4.13 3.91 8.49
N LEU A 61 -5.32 3.32 8.31
CA LEU A 61 -5.89 3.08 6.97
C LEU A 61 -6.38 4.37 6.32
N ASP A 62 -7.01 5.25 7.09
CA ASP A 62 -7.41 6.58 6.62
C ASP A 62 -6.19 7.45 6.29
N GLU A 63 -5.11 7.38 7.07
CA GLU A 63 -3.86 8.08 6.78
C GLU A 63 -3.19 7.55 5.51
N VAL A 64 -3.21 6.23 5.30
CA VAL A 64 -2.72 5.60 4.06
C VAL A 64 -3.58 6.02 2.87
N GLU A 65 -4.90 6.05 3.01
CA GLU A 65 -5.81 6.52 1.98
C GLU A 65 -5.55 8.00 1.66
N VAL A 66 -5.59 8.88 2.65
CA VAL A 66 -5.34 10.33 2.50
C VAL A 66 -3.98 10.61 1.88
N ARG A 67 -2.95 9.82 2.22
CA ARG A 67 -1.58 10.06 1.75
C ARG A 67 -1.34 9.56 0.32
N TYR A 68 -1.93 8.44 -0.06
CA TYR A 68 -1.58 7.75 -1.32
C TYR A 68 -2.70 7.75 -2.36
N HIS A 69 -3.96 7.99 -1.96
CA HIS A 69 -5.07 8.07 -2.89
C HIS A 69 -4.93 9.27 -3.83
N ASP A 70 -4.97 9.00 -5.13
CA ASP A 70 -4.78 9.97 -6.23
C ASP A 70 -3.44 10.73 -6.18
N ALA A 71 -2.52 10.31 -5.30
CA ALA A 71 -1.19 10.87 -5.18
C ALA A 71 -0.27 10.34 -6.29
N THR A 72 0.71 11.16 -6.67
CA THR A 72 1.79 10.73 -7.57
C THR A 72 2.95 10.23 -6.72
N LEU A 73 3.13 8.91 -6.65
CA LEU A 73 4.07 8.26 -5.73
C LEU A 73 5.49 8.81 -5.89
N ASN A 74 5.98 8.99 -7.12
CA ASN A 74 7.32 9.53 -7.40
C ASN A 74 7.56 10.96 -6.89
N GLU A 75 6.50 11.72 -6.56
CA GLU A 75 6.59 13.08 -5.99
C GLU A 75 6.57 13.07 -4.45
N LEU A 76 6.38 11.91 -3.83
CA LEU A 76 6.40 11.74 -2.38
C LEU A 76 7.86 11.51 -1.90
N PRO A 77 8.26 12.10 -0.75
CA PRO A 77 9.63 12.01 -0.26
C PRO A 77 10.09 10.58 0.04
N GLU A 78 9.16 9.66 0.33
CA GLU A 78 9.46 8.24 0.53
C GLU A 78 9.90 7.54 -0.76
N PHE A 79 9.60 8.12 -1.93
CA PHE A 79 9.88 7.58 -3.25
C PHE A 79 10.80 8.48 -4.10
N GLU A 80 11.19 9.67 -3.60
CA GLU A 80 12.07 10.63 -4.29
C GLU A 80 13.47 10.07 -4.60
N VAL A 81 13.91 9.02 -3.89
CA VAL A 81 15.23 8.43 -4.09
C VAL A 81 15.13 6.93 -4.25
N GLN A 82 14.98 6.52 -5.49
CA GLN A 82 15.35 5.17 -5.85
C GLN A 82 16.20 5.21 -7.12
N THR A 83 17.48 5.57 -6.95
CA THR A 83 18.52 5.30 -7.95
C THR A 83 18.89 3.82 -7.81
N TRP A 84 18.34 2.99 -8.69
CA TRP A 84 18.47 1.54 -8.63
C TRP A 84 19.66 1.04 -9.45
N GLU A 85 20.55 0.28 -8.81
CA GLU A 85 21.34 -0.77 -9.49
C GLU A 85 20.76 -2.18 -9.23
N ASP A 86 19.65 -2.32 -8.51
CA ASP A 86 19.07 -3.63 -8.15
C ASP A 86 17.55 -3.71 -8.34
N GLU A 87 17.07 -4.85 -8.85
CA GLU A 87 15.73 -5.14 -9.39
C GLU A 87 14.54 -5.05 -8.39
N THR A 88 14.73 -4.60 -7.15
CA THR A 88 13.72 -4.70 -6.06
C THR A 88 12.66 -3.59 -6.10
N ALA A 89 12.45 -3.04 -7.28
CA ALA A 89 12.47 -1.60 -7.41
C ALA A 89 11.24 -0.98 -8.02
N ALA A 90 11.12 -1.36 -9.28
CA ALA A 90 9.87 -1.42 -9.98
C ALA A 90 8.81 -2.19 -9.19
N ALA A 91 9.20 -3.09 -8.27
CA ALA A 91 8.27 -3.82 -7.43
C ALA A 91 7.41 -2.92 -6.52
N ALA A 92 7.91 -1.78 -6.03
CA ALA A 92 7.14 -0.89 -5.14
C ALA A 92 6.10 -0.01 -5.89
N CYS A 93 6.28 0.21 -7.20
CA CYS A 93 5.27 0.87 -8.04
C CYS A 93 4.34 -0.13 -8.73
N ALA A 94 4.84 -1.31 -9.12
CA ALA A 94 4.05 -2.35 -9.79
C ALA A 94 3.24 -3.22 -8.82
N THR A 95 3.70 -3.36 -7.58
CA THR A 95 2.99 -4.06 -6.51
C THR A 95 2.47 -3.00 -5.57
N GLY A 96 1.18 -2.69 -5.67
CA GLY A 96 0.52 -1.81 -4.71
C GLY A 96 0.65 -2.41 -3.31
N LEU A 97 1.45 -1.72 -2.47
CA LEU A 97 1.95 -2.07 -1.14
C LEU A 97 3.02 -3.14 -1.04
#